data_AF-A0A8X6RP36-F1
#
_entry.id   AF-A0A8X6RP36-F1
#
_cell.length_a   1.000
_cell.length_b   1.000
_cell.length_c   1.000
_cell.angle_alpha   90.00
_cell.angle_beta   90.00
_cell.angle_gamma   90.00
#
_symmetry.space_group_name_H-M   'P 1'
#
loop_
_entity.id
_entity.type
_entity.pdbx_description
1 polymer ?
#
loop_
_entity_poly.entity_id
_entity_poly.type
_entity_poly.pdbx_seq_one_letter_code
_entity_poly.pdbx_strand_id
1 'polypeptide(L)'
;MFWNSGMLNISSVKRHFETNHKSFCEKSEPEQKGLIASAIKDRNKQVTSMFKYVSKNCHTSAASYSAANAIARHGKPFQEGEFLKEAWLACAPSLFDDFDNKDKIIQRIKDVHLSRNTMKDRILKLAENVTDQQKKITLTPLLLYRYVLTKVLTLLNRHV
;
A
#
# COMPACT_ATOMS: atom_id res chain seq x y z
N MET A 1 -12.44 -15.88 -14.55
CA MET A 1 -11.28 -15.69 -15.44
C MET A 1 -10.04 -15.61 -14.57
N PHE A 2 -9.23 -16.67 -14.62
CA PHE A 2 -8.02 -16.87 -13.83
C PHE A 2 -6.94 -15.87 -14.27
N TRP A 3 -6.44 -15.03 -13.37
CA TRP A 3 -5.27 -14.18 -13.66
C TRP A 3 -4.01 -14.97 -13.34
N ASN A 4 -3.45 -15.64 -14.35
CA ASN A 4 -2.13 -16.23 -14.29
C ASN A 4 -1.07 -15.14 -14.10
N SER A 5 -0.15 -15.39 -13.18
CA SER A 5 1.01 -14.58 -12.86
C SER A 5 1.90 -14.39 -14.09
N GLY A 6 1.86 -13.20 -14.69
CA GLY A 6 2.75 -12.73 -15.74
C GLY A 6 2.58 -11.21 -15.83
N MET A 7 3.69 -10.47 -15.97
CA MET A 7 3.75 -9.00 -15.97
C MET A 7 2.50 -8.32 -16.55
N LEU A 8 1.82 -7.52 -15.74
CA LEU A 8 0.68 -6.70 -16.18
C LEU A 8 1.13 -5.76 -17.31
N ASN A 9 0.70 -6.03 -18.54
CA ASN A 9 0.97 -5.16 -19.69
C ASN A 9 0.25 -3.81 -19.51
N ILE A 10 1.00 -2.71 -19.67
CA ILE A 10 0.52 -1.32 -19.58
C ILE A 10 -0.70 -1.10 -20.49
N SER A 11 -0.71 -1.69 -21.69
CA SER A 11 -1.82 -1.55 -22.64
C SER A 11 -3.11 -2.15 -22.10
N SER A 12 -3.03 -3.32 -21.46
CA SER A 12 -4.18 -3.99 -20.85
C SER A 12 -4.78 -3.18 -19.70
N VAL A 13 -3.93 -2.55 -18.89
CA VAL A 13 -4.38 -1.73 -17.75
C VAL A 13 -4.94 -0.40 -18.22
N LYS A 14 -4.28 0.25 -19.20
CA LYS A 14 -4.78 1.48 -19.82
C LYS A 14 -6.16 1.25 -20.45
N ARG A 15 -6.31 0.20 -21.26
CA ARG A 15 -7.58 -0.17 -21.88
C ARG A 15 -8.66 -0.46 -20.83
N HIS A 16 -8.32 -1.21 -19.79
CA HIS A 16 -9.24 -1.46 -18.69
C HIS A 16 -9.73 -0.14 -18.07
N PHE A 17 -8.82 0.79 -17.80
CA PHE A 17 -9.16 2.07 -17.19
C PHE A 17 -10.05 2.91 -18.11
N GLU A 18 -9.66 3.10 -19.36
CA GLU A 18 -10.39 3.91 -20.34
C GLU A 18 -11.78 3.33 -20.65
N THR A 19 -11.91 2.00 -20.66
CA THR A 19 -13.18 1.33 -20.95
C THR A 19 -14.13 1.34 -19.74
N ASN A 20 -13.62 1.10 -18.52
CA ASN A 20 -14.47 0.97 -17.33
C ASN A 20 -14.67 2.29 -16.57
N HIS A 21 -13.87 3.32 -16.85
CA HIS A 21 -13.94 4.63 -16.20
C HIS A 21 -14.11 5.76 -17.22
N LYS A 22 -14.89 5.49 -18.26
CA LYS A 22 -15.18 6.45 -19.32
C LYS A 22 -15.68 7.79 -18.76
N SER A 23 -16.58 7.74 -17.78
CA SER A 23 -17.14 8.92 -17.09
C SER A 23 -16.11 9.76 -16.32
N PHE A 24 -14.97 9.17 -15.91
CA PHE A 24 -13.85 9.93 -15.35
C PHE A 24 -12.98 10.50 -16.48
N CYS A 25 -12.73 9.72 -17.53
CA CYS A 25 -11.91 10.13 -18.68
C CYS A 25 -12.54 11.26 -19.49
N GLU A 26 -13.88 11.34 -19.50
CA GLU A 26 -14.66 12.39 -20.17
C GLU A 26 -14.61 13.74 -19.45
N LYS A 27 -14.11 13.79 -18.19
CA LYS A 27 -13.99 15.03 -17.42
C LYS A 27 -12.78 15.86 -17.83
N SER A 28 -12.84 17.16 -17.56
CA SER A 28 -11.72 18.07 -17.77
C SER A 28 -10.53 17.73 -16.85
N GLU A 29 -9.31 18.07 -17.27
CA GLU A 29 -8.10 17.81 -16.49
C GLU A 29 -8.15 18.42 -15.06
N PRO A 30 -8.69 19.65 -14.83
CA PRO A 30 -8.86 20.20 -13.49
C PRO A 30 -9.83 19.38 -12.61
N GLU A 31 -10.96 18.91 -13.18
CA GLU A 31 -11.93 18.09 -12.46
C GLU A 31 -11.35 16.72 -12.09
N GLN A 32 -10.61 16.09 -13.02
CA GLN A 32 -9.90 14.84 -12.77
C GLN A 32 -8.91 15.00 -11.61
N LYS A 33 -8.11 16.08 -11.61
CA LYS A 33 -7.18 16.40 -10.52
C LYS A 33 -7.90 16.60 -9.19
N GLY A 34 -9.02 17.31 -9.17
CA GLY A 34 -9.83 17.53 -7.98
C GLY A 34 -10.39 16.22 -7.39
N LEU A 35 -10.93 15.35 -8.23
CA LEU A 35 -11.46 14.04 -7.82
C LEU A 35 -10.37 13.12 -7.28
N ILE A 36 -9.21 13.08 -7.94
CA ILE A 36 -8.05 12.32 -7.46
C ILE A 36 -7.60 12.85 -6.08
N ALA A 37 -7.48 14.16 -5.92
CA ALA A 37 -7.06 14.78 -4.66
C ALA A 37 -8.03 14.45 -3.51
N SER A 38 -9.34 14.53 -3.76
CA SER A 38 -10.36 14.15 -2.77
C SER A 38 -10.27 12.66 -2.41
N ALA A 39 -10.17 11.78 -3.41
CA ALA A 39 -10.06 10.34 -3.20
C ALA A 39 -8.80 9.97 -2.38
N ILE A 40 -7.67 10.64 -2.62
CA ILE A 40 -6.44 10.47 -1.83
C ILE A 40 -6.66 10.93 -0.39
N LYS A 41 -7.29 12.10 -0.18
CA LYS A 41 -7.57 12.65 1.14
C LYS A 41 -8.46 11.71 1.95
N ASP A 42 -9.51 11.19 1.34
CA ASP A 42 -10.45 10.29 2.01
C ASP A 42 -9.79 8.94 2.34
N ARG A 43 -9.03 8.38 1.39
CA ARG A 43 -8.20 7.19 1.65
C ARG A 43 -7.25 7.41 2.84
N ASN A 44 -6.57 8.56 2.89
CA ASN A 44 -5.63 8.86 3.99
C ASN A 44 -6.33 8.90 5.36
N LYS A 45 -7.53 9.51 5.43
CA LYS A 45 -8.34 9.51 6.65
C LYS A 45 -8.71 8.09 7.10
N GLN A 46 -9.13 7.24 6.15
CA GLN A 46 -9.56 5.87 6.42
C GLN A 46 -8.40 4.95 6.84
N VAL A 47 -7.24 5.08 6.20
CA VAL A 47 -6.03 4.34 6.63
C VAL A 47 -5.60 4.78 8.02
N THR A 48 -5.69 6.08 8.32
CA THR A 48 -5.36 6.61 9.65
C THR A 48 -6.29 6.06 10.74
N SER A 49 -7.60 5.95 10.49
CA SER A 49 -8.53 5.37 11.45
C SER A 49 -8.29 3.87 11.68
N MET A 50 -8.00 3.11 10.61
CA MET A 50 -7.58 1.71 10.73
C MET A 50 -6.32 1.58 11.57
N PHE A 51 -5.28 2.39 11.33
CA PHE A 51 -4.04 2.31 12.10
C PHE A 51 -4.25 2.59 13.58
N LYS A 52 -5.11 3.55 13.92
CA LYS A 52 -5.51 3.80 15.32
C LYS A 52 -6.16 2.56 15.93
N TYR A 53 -7.03 1.86 15.20
CA TYR A 53 -7.67 0.63 15.68
C TYR A 53 -6.65 -0.51 15.86
N VAL A 54 -5.83 -0.78 14.85
CA VAL A 54 -4.84 -1.88 14.90
C VAL A 54 -3.80 -1.63 15.99
N SER A 55 -3.36 -0.38 16.17
CA SER A 55 -2.36 -0.02 17.19
C SER A 55 -2.84 -0.24 18.62
N LYS A 56 -4.15 -0.13 18.87
CA LYS A 56 -4.75 -0.45 20.18
C LYS A 56 -4.72 -1.95 20.49
N ASN A 57 -4.74 -2.80 19.46
CA ASN A 57 -4.85 -4.25 19.61
C ASN A 57 -3.50 -4.97 19.54
N CYS A 58 -2.60 -4.53 18.65
CA CYS A 58 -1.31 -5.18 18.45
C CYS A 58 -0.31 -4.25 17.73
N HIS A 59 0.72 -3.83 18.46
CA HIS A 59 1.75 -2.93 17.93
C HIS A 59 2.56 -3.51 16.76
N THR A 60 2.90 -4.81 16.77
CA THR A 60 3.63 -5.44 15.65
C THR A 60 2.76 -5.53 14.40
N SER A 61 1.47 -5.83 14.57
CA SER A 61 0.51 -5.78 13.47
C SER A 61 0.38 -4.37 12.91
N ALA A 62 0.28 -3.34 13.77
CA ALA A 62 0.21 -1.95 13.34
C ALA A 62 1.46 -1.55 12.53
N ALA A 63 2.65 -1.93 12.99
CA ALA A 63 3.89 -1.70 12.25
C ALA A 63 3.87 -2.37 10.86
N SER A 64 3.38 -3.62 10.75
CA SER A 64 3.25 -4.31 9.45
C SER A 64 2.30 -3.58 8.49
N TYR A 65 1.18 -3.04 9.00
CA TYR A 65 0.23 -2.25 8.22
C TYR A 65 0.82 -0.91 7.77
N SER A 66 1.61 -0.25 8.63
CA SER A 66 2.33 0.97 8.28
C SER A 66 3.35 0.75 7.17
N ALA A 67 4.15 -0.31 7.27
CA ALA A 67 5.10 -0.71 6.24
C ALA A 67 4.39 -1.03 4.92
N ALA A 68 3.31 -1.82 4.97
CA ALA A 68 2.49 -2.16 3.81
C ALA A 68 1.92 -0.93 3.09
N ASN A 69 1.40 0.05 3.84
CA ASN A 69 0.92 1.31 3.27
C ASN A 69 2.04 2.15 2.67
N ALA A 70 3.23 2.19 3.28
CA ALA A 70 4.38 2.88 2.71
C ALA A 70 4.80 2.23 1.37
N ILE A 71 4.99 0.91 1.36
CA ILE A 71 5.32 0.13 0.17
C ILE A 71 4.31 0.39 -0.94
N ALA A 72 3.01 0.30 -0.65
CA ALA A 72 1.97 0.52 -1.64
C ALA A 72 1.90 1.98 -2.15
N ARG A 73 2.10 2.97 -1.28
CA ARG A 73 2.11 4.40 -1.67
C ARG A 73 3.28 4.74 -2.58
N HIS A 74 4.42 4.11 -2.37
CA HIS A 74 5.60 4.23 -3.23
C HIS A 74 5.60 3.20 -4.38
N GLY A 75 4.54 2.38 -4.49
CA GLY A 75 4.33 1.27 -5.42
C GLY A 75 5.46 0.26 -5.49
N LYS A 76 6.22 0.15 -4.40
CA LYS A 76 7.33 -0.78 -4.24
C LYS A 76 6.82 -2.23 -4.25
N PRO A 77 7.62 -3.20 -4.76
CA PRO A 77 7.24 -4.62 -4.73
C PRO A 77 7.00 -5.14 -3.30
N PHE A 78 6.19 -6.18 -3.13
CA PHE A 78 5.88 -6.72 -1.79
C PHE A 78 7.09 -7.36 -1.11
N GLN A 79 8.09 -7.77 -1.89
CA GLN A 79 9.37 -8.33 -1.45
C GLN A 79 10.20 -7.32 -0.66
N GLU A 80 9.93 -6.03 -0.85
CA GLU A 80 10.63 -4.94 -0.16
C GLU A 80 10.37 -4.97 1.36
N GLY A 81 9.32 -5.65 1.82
CA GLY A 81 9.11 -5.88 3.25
C GLY A 81 10.22 -6.72 3.89
N GLU A 82 10.74 -7.73 3.18
CA GLU A 82 11.83 -8.58 3.68
C GLU A 82 13.13 -7.78 3.73
N PHE A 83 13.45 -7.06 2.65
CA PHE A 83 14.58 -6.14 2.60
C PHE A 83 14.53 -5.08 3.71
N LEU A 84 13.35 -4.48 3.96
CA LEU A 84 13.18 -3.48 5.01
C LEU A 84 13.50 -4.06 6.39
N LYS A 85 13.08 -5.31 6.64
CA LYS A 85 13.36 -6.00 7.90
C LYS A 85 14.84 -6.29 8.07
N GLU A 86 15.50 -6.76 7.01
CA GLU A 86 16.94 -6.98 6.98
C GLU A 86 17.72 -5.69 7.26
N ALA A 87 17.35 -4.59 6.59
CA ALA A 87 17.98 -3.29 6.80
C ALA A 87 17.82 -2.79 8.24
N TRP A 88 16.63 -2.93 8.84
CA TRP A 88 16.40 -2.56 10.24
C TRP A 88 17.22 -3.41 11.21
N LEU A 89 17.30 -4.72 10.98
CA LEU A 89 18.09 -5.60 11.84
C LEU A 89 19.59 -5.40 11.68
N ALA A 90 20.06 -4.96 10.52
CA ALA A 90 21.47 -4.64 10.27
C ALA A 90 21.91 -3.37 11.02
N CYS A 91 21.08 -2.34 11.10
CA CYS A 91 21.44 -1.08 11.75
C CYS A 91 21.08 -1.01 13.24
N ALA A 92 20.06 -1.75 13.70
CA ALA A 92 19.58 -1.67 15.08
C ALA A 92 20.65 -1.92 16.16
N PRO A 93 21.58 -2.87 16.03
CA PRO A 93 22.63 -3.08 17.03
C PRO A 93 23.50 -1.84 17.24
N SER A 94 23.87 -1.16 16.15
CA SER A 94 24.69 0.07 16.23
C SER A 94 23.87 1.29 16.64
N LEU A 95 22.61 1.38 16.21
CA LEU A 95 21.76 2.54 16.48
C LEU A 95 21.29 2.62 17.93
N PHE A 96 21.19 1.48 18.62
CA PHE A 96 20.65 1.40 19.98
C PHE A 96 21.68 0.86 20.99
N ASP A 97 22.98 0.88 20.68
CA ASP A 97 23.99 0.23 21.51
C ASP A 97 24.07 0.83 22.92
N ASP A 98 23.80 2.13 23.04
CA ASP A 98 23.78 2.94 24.27
C ASP A 98 22.44 2.88 25.03
N PHE A 99 21.47 2.10 24.56
CA PHE A 99 20.16 1.97 25.20
C PHE A 99 20.11 0.71 26.09
N ASP A 100 19.73 0.88 27.35
CA ASP A 100 19.55 -0.23 28.33
C ASP A 100 18.57 -1.32 27.86
N ASN A 101 17.66 -0.99 26.93
CA ASN A 101 16.63 -1.88 26.42
C ASN A 101 16.87 -2.36 24.98
N LYS A 102 18.11 -2.27 24.46
CA LYS A 102 18.44 -2.61 23.06
C LYS A 102 17.94 -3.97 22.60
N ASP A 103 18.11 -5.01 23.41
CA ASP A 103 17.66 -6.37 23.06
C ASP A 103 16.15 -6.45 22.87
N LYS A 104 15.38 -5.72 23.70
CA LYS A 104 13.93 -5.64 23.57
C LYS A 104 13.52 -4.92 22.29
N ILE A 105 14.26 -3.87 21.89
CA ILE A 105 14.01 -3.14 20.63
C ILE A 105 14.30 -4.05 19.43
N ILE A 106 15.46 -4.70 19.41
CA ILE A 106 15.86 -5.63 18.34
C ILE A 106 14.85 -6.77 18.23
N GLN A 107 14.43 -7.36 19.36
CA GLN A 107 13.41 -8.40 19.38
C GLN A 107 12.08 -7.89 18.81
N ARG A 108 11.68 -6.67 19.16
CA ARG A 108 10.47 -6.06 18.61
C ARG A 108 10.50 -5.93 17.10
N ILE A 109 11.64 -5.58 16.52
CA ILE A 109 11.85 -5.53 15.06
C ILE A 109 11.74 -6.93 14.45
N LYS A 110 12.33 -7.96 15.10
CA LYS A 110 12.20 -9.37 14.69
C LYS A 110 10.75 -9.85 14.70
N ASP A 111 9.93 -9.37 15.62
CA ASP A 111 8.52 -9.78 15.73
C ASP A 111 7.60 -9.11 14.69
N VAL A 112 8.06 -8.09 13.96
CA VAL A 112 7.27 -7.47 12.89
C VAL A 112 7.20 -8.42 11.69
N HIS A 113 5.97 -8.72 11.26
CA HIS A 113 5.73 -9.61 10.14
C HIS A 113 5.78 -8.81 8.84
N LEU A 114 6.87 -8.97 8.07
CA LEU A 114 7.09 -8.24 6.82
C LEU A 114 7.32 -9.13 5.59
N SER A 115 6.95 -10.41 5.64
CA SER A 115 7.09 -11.31 4.49
C SER A 115 6.28 -10.81 3.29
N ARG A 116 6.67 -11.21 2.08
CA ARG A 116 5.94 -10.93 0.83
C ARG A 116 4.44 -11.21 0.95
N ASN A 117 4.08 -12.34 1.56
CA ASN A 117 2.68 -12.74 1.73
C ASN A 117 1.95 -11.84 2.73
N THR A 118 2.59 -11.54 3.87
CA THR A 118 2.00 -10.58 4.82
C THR A 118 1.82 -9.21 4.19
N MET A 119 2.80 -8.69 3.45
CA MET A 119 2.69 -7.41 2.76
C MET A 119 1.52 -7.41 1.77
N LYS A 120 1.41 -8.44 0.94
CA LYS A 120 0.27 -8.62 0.03
C LYS A 120 -1.06 -8.58 0.79
N ASP A 121 -1.21 -9.39 1.83
CA ASP A 121 -2.46 -9.49 2.59
C ASP A 121 -2.83 -8.18 3.28
N ARG A 122 -1.85 -7.49 3.87
CA ARG A 122 -2.07 -6.18 4.53
C ARG A 122 -2.47 -5.12 3.51
N ILE A 123 -1.85 -5.08 2.34
CA ILE A 123 -2.22 -4.15 1.25
C ILE A 123 -3.63 -4.44 0.73
N LEU A 124 -4.00 -5.72 0.56
CA LEU A 124 -5.35 -6.11 0.18
C LEU A 124 -6.38 -5.68 1.23
N LYS A 125 -6.12 -5.93 2.52
CA LYS A 125 -7.00 -5.49 3.62
C LYS A 125 -7.12 -3.97 3.71
N LEU A 126 -6.04 -3.23 3.44
CA LEU A 126 -6.09 -1.77 3.34
C LEU A 126 -7.00 -1.33 2.19
N ALA A 127 -6.92 -1.98 1.04
CA ALA A 127 -7.78 -1.70 -0.11
C ALA A 127 -9.25 -2.07 0.14
N GLU A 128 -9.52 -3.21 0.79
CA GLU A 128 -10.86 -3.66 1.17
C GLU A 128 -11.52 -2.68 2.13
N ASN A 129 -10.84 -2.29 3.21
CA ASN A 129 -11.39 -1.34 4.17
C ASN A 129 -11.70 0.02 3.54
N VAL A 130 -10.84 0.49 2.63
CA VAL A 130 -11.09 1.72 1.88
C VAL A 130 -12.36 1.56 1.02
N THR A 131 -12.50 0.42 0.35
CA THR A 131 -13.66 0.11 -0.49
C THR A 131 -14.94 -0.01 0.32
N ASP A 132 -14.94 -0.72 1.45
CA ASP A 132 -16.13 -0.93 2.27
C ASP A 132 -16.60 0.37 2.94
N GLN A 133 -15.67 1.23 3.32
CA GLN A 133 -16.00 2.56 3.85
C GLN A 133 -16.47 3.52 2.74
N GLN A 134 -16.04 3.31 1.50
CA GLN A 134 -16.51 4.06 0.33
C GLN A 134 -17.81 3.53 -0.27
N LYS A 135 -18.21 2.27 -0.06
CA LYS A 135 -19.55 1.76 -0.47
C LYS A 135 -20.72 2.55 0.15
N LYS A 136 -20.48 3.36 1.18
CA LYS A 136 -21.45 4.31 1.74
C LYS A 136 -21.63 5.59 0.92
N ILE A 137 -20.79 5.85 -0.09
CA ILE A 137 -20.86 6.99 -1.00
C ILE A 137 -20.60 6.48 -2.43
N THR A 138 -21.68 6.36 -3.20
CA THR A 138 -21.79 6.03 -4.63
C THR A 138 -20.50 5.74 -5.43
N LEU A 139 -20.39 4.48 -5.89
CA LEU A 139 -19.58 3.92 -7.00
C LEU A 139 -18.09 4.31 -7.13
N THR A 140 -17.26 3.26 -6.95
CA THR A 140 -15.83 3.04 -7.34
C THR A 140 -14.75 3.70 -6.46
N PRO A 141 -13.77 2.90 -5.96
CA PRO A 141 -12.41 3.05 -6.50
C PRO A 141 -11.46 1.83 -6.33
N LEU A 142 -11.94 0.57 -6.33
CA LEU A 142 -11.03 -0.59 -6.38
C LEU A 142 -10.10 -0.57 -7.62
N LEU A 143 -10.57 0.03 -8.71
CA LEU A 143 -9.86 0.08 -9.97
C LEU A 143 -9.01 1.33 -10.15
N LEU A 144 -9.33 2.44 -9.47
CA LEU A 144 -8.46 3.64 -9.43
C LEU A 144 -7.21 3.35 -8.60
N TYR A 145 -7.34 2.62 -7.48
CA TYR A 145 -6.18 2.15 -6.71
C TYR A 145 -5.36 1.12 -7.50
N ARG A 146 -6.01 0.21 -8.24
CA ARG A 146 -5.31 -0.71 -9.16
C ARG A 146 -4.63 0.04 -10.31
N TYR A 147 -5.24 1.08 -10.88
CA TYR A 147 -4.67 1.91 -11.94
C TYR A 147 -3.45 2.70 -11.45
N VAL A 148 -3.52 3.30 -10.26
CA VAL A 148 -2.40 4.00 -9.62
C VAL A 148 -1.30 3.00 -9.24
N LEU A 149 -1.64 1.87 -8.61
CA LEU A 149 -0.68 0.82 -8.26
C LEU A 149 0.00 0.25 -9.51
N THR A 150 -0.73 0.03 -10.60
CA THR A 150 -0.15 -0.45 -11.86
C THR A 150 0.70 0.62 -12.52
N LYS A 151 0.28 1.90 -12.53
CA LYS A 151 1.11 3.00 -13.06
C LYS A 151 2.42 3.12 -12.28
N VAL A 152 2.39 2.99 -10.95
CA VAL A 152 3.60 3.04 -10.14
C VAL A 152 4.47 1.78 -10.36
N LEU A 153 3.88 0.59 -10.48
CA LEU A 153 4.60 -0.64 -10.84
C LEU A 153 5.25 -0.57 -12.24
N THR A 154 4.62 0.13 -13.20
CA THR A 154 5.16 0.28 -14.57
C THR A 154 6.22 1.37 -14.69
N LEU A 155 6.27 2.31 -13.75
CA LEU A 155 7.38 3.28 -13.64
C LEU A 155 8.59 2.68 -12.91
N LEU A 156 8.39 1.68 -12.05
CA LEU A 156 9.46 1.00 -11.32
C LEU A 156 10.22 -0.07 -12.13
N ASN A 157 9.64 -0.58 -13.22
CA ASN A 157 10.31 -1.51 -14.14
C ASN A 157 11.03 -0.83 -15.33
N ARG A 158 11.27 0.50 -15.28
CA ARG A 158 12.02 1.23 -16.31
C ARG A 158 13.48 1.55 -15.96
N HIS A 159 13.98 1.03 -14.84
CA HIS A 159 15.40 1.10 -14.48
C HIS A 159 15.91 -0.27 -13.98
N VAL A 160 15.77 -1.28 -14.85
CA VAL A 160 16.79 -2.32 -15.09
C VAL A 160 16.91 -2.45 -16.60
#